data_AF-A0A5J4LA83-F1
#
_entry.id   AF-A0A5J4LA83-F1
#
_cell.length_a   1.000
_cell.length_b   1.000
_cell.length_c   1.000
_cell.angle_alpha   90.00
_cell.angle_beta   90.00
_cell.angle_gamma   90.00
#
_symmetry.space_group_name_H-M   'P 1'
#
loop_
_entity.id
_entity.type
_entity.pdbx_description
1 polymer ?
#
loop_
_entity_poly.entity_id
_entity_poly.type
_entity_poly.pdbx_seq_one_letter_code
_entity_poly.pdbx_strand_id
1 'polypeptide(L)'
;MAAAVLAAVPVMAGTATALAPAGAGAPAARPGRTAAASPVGRWALKVSFEGRTYDSTVQFTPGGTAFIVGGGAGSWTRTGDGRFTFRIAEPVWGAQGDYLGRVSVDQRARLAGDTFTSSGVSRQYDADDVLVRSVRAHDTGTRS
;
A
#
# COMPACT_ATOMS: atom_id res chain seq x y z
N MET A 1 -1.12 22.25 1.18
CA MET A 1 0.08 22.47 0.34
C MET A 1 -0.05 21.64 -0.93
N ALA A 2 0.27 22.25 -2.08
CA ALA A 2 0.18 21.73 -3.44
C ALA A 2 1.18 20.58 -3.70
N ALA A 3 1.09 19.71 -4.72
CA ALA A 3 1.10 20.05 -6.15
C ALA A 3 0.58 18.93 -7.06
N ALA A 4 -0.05 19.35 -8.16
CA ALA A 4 -0.41 18.55 -9.32
C ALA A 4 0.71 18.59 -10.37
N VAL A 5 1.05 17.46 -11.00
CA VAL A 5 1.66 17.38 -12.34
C VAL A 5 1.33 16.00 -12.95
N LEU A 6 0.59 15.96 -14.04
CA LEU A 6 0.52 14.79 -14.94
C LEU A 6 0.63 15.30 -16.38
N ALA A 7 1.82 15.11 -16.94
CA ALA A 7 2.08 15.30 -18.36
C ALA A 7 1.69 14.03 -19.12
N ALA A 8 0.85 14.21 -20.15
CA ALA A 8 0.65 13.24 -21.23
C ALA A 8 1.93 13.09 -22.07
N VAL A 9 2.14 11.96 -22.79
CA VAL A 9 2.00 11.74 -24.26
C VAL A 9 2.33 10.24 -24.58
N PRO A 10 2.31 9.71 -25.83
CA PRO A 10 1.27 8.86 -26.42
C PRO A 10 1.65 7.38 -26.70
N VAL A 11 0.63 6.65 -27.17
CA VAL A 11 0.65 5.32 -27.81
C VAL A 11 1.55 5.26 -29.04
N MET A 12 2.29 4.15 -29.21
CA MET A 12 2.79 3.68 -30.51
C MET A 12 2.55 2.18 -30.64
N ALA A 13 1.66 1.83 -31.57
CA ALA A 13 1.38 0.48 -32.02
C ALA A 13 2.48 0.01 -32.98
N GLY A 14 2.90 -1.26 -32.84
CA GLY A 14 3.77 -1.93 -33.79
C GLY A 14 3.39 -3.40 -33.89
N THR A 15 2.58 -3.73 -34.90
CA THR A 15 2.32 -5.10 -35.33
C THR A 15 3.49 -5.61 -36.16
N ALA A 16 4.07 -6.75 -35.77
CA ALA A 16 4.94 -7.54 -36.63
C ALA A 16 4.53 -9.01 -36.51
N THR A 17 3.97 -9.55 -37.59
CA THR A 17 3.68 -10.98 -37.77
C THR A 17 4.90 -11.65 -38.38
N ALA A 18 5.42 -12.71 -37.77
CA ALA A 18 6.38 -13.61 -38.39
C ALA A 18 6.00 -15.07 -38.10
N LEU A 19 5.97 -15.87 -39.16
CA LEU A 19 5.60 -17.29 -39.20
C LEU A 19 6.85 -18.20 -39.15
N ALA A 20 6.79 -19.21 -38.27
CA ALA A 20 7.42 -20.56 -38.30
C ALA A 20 8.98 -20.68 -38.21
N PRO A 21 9.57 -21.75 -37.61
CA PRO A 21 9.16 -23.17 -37.74
C PRO A 21 9.06 -24.01 -36.45
N ALA A 22 8.44 -25.19 -36.62
CA ALA A 22 8.40 -26.28 -35.65
C ALA A 22 9.77 -26.95 -35.52
N GLY A 23 10.23 -27.12 -34.28
CA GLY A 23 11.43 -27.88 -33.97
C GLY A 23 11.61 -28.07 -32.47
N ALA A 24 11.72 -29.35 -32.08
CA ALA A 24 12.19 -29.88 -30.80
C ALA A 24 11.40 -29.46 -29.53
N GLY A 25 10.67 -30.43 -28.97
CA GLY A 25 10.07 -30.32 -27.64
C GLY A 25 11.13 -29.99 -26.59
N ALA A 26 11.10 -28.74 -26.14
CA ALA A 26 11.87 -28.30 -24.99
C ALA A 26 11.38 -29.05 -23.74
N PRO A 27 12.28 -29.43 -22.81
CA PRO A 27 11.86 -29.98 -21.53
C PRO A 27 10.92 -28.99 -20.87
N ALA A 28 9.75 -29.47 -20.44
CA ALA A 28 8.74 -28.66 -19.78
C ALA A 28 9.42 -27.82 -18.70
N ALA A 29 9.40 -26.49 -18.90
CA ALA A 29 9.85 -25.55 -17.89
C ALA A 29 9.08 -25.89 -16.62
N ARG A 30 9.80 -26.32 -15.58
CA ARG A 30 9.22 -26.43 -14.24
C ARG A 30 8.53 -25.09 -13.99
N PRO A 31 7.25 -25.05 -13.58
CA PRO A 31 6.60 -23.78 -13.28
C PRO A 31 7.54 -23.01 -12.36
N GLY A 32 8.04 -21.89 -12.87
CA GLY A 32 8.92 -21.01 -12.11
C GLY A 32 8.21 -20.78 -10.80
N ARG A 33 8.88 -21.07 -9.68
CA ARG A 33 8.34 -20.85 -8.35
C ARG A 33 7.93 -19.38 -8.32
N THR A 34 6.65 -19.08 -8.54
CA THR A 34 6.17 -17.71 -8.72
C THR A 34 6.68 -16.96 -7.50
N ALA A 35 7.57 -15.99 -7.71
CA ALA A 35 8.17 -15.26 -6.60
C ALA A 35 7.01 -14.79 -5.73
N ALA A 36 7.02 -15.19 -4.45
CA ALA A 36 5.88 -14.94 -3.59
C ALA A 36 5.60 -13.44 -3.58
N ALA A 37 4.37 -13.06 -3.95
CA ALA A 37 3.99 -11.66 -4.06
C ALA A 37 4.32 -10.94 -2.75
N SER A 38 5.15 -9.89 -2.85
CA SER A 38 5.70 -9.19 -1.70
C SER A 38 5.09 -7.79 -1.57
N PRO A 39 4.66 -7.38 -0.37
CA PRO A 39 4.17 -6.02 -0.14
C PRO A 39 5.30 -4.99 -0.15
N VAL A 40 6.56 -5.40 -0.14
CA VAL A 40 7.72 -4.50 -0.15
C VAL A 40 7.66 -3.56 -1.35
N GLY A 41 7.88 -2.27 -1.10
CA GLY A 41 7.83 -1.20 -2.08
C GLY A 41 6.99 -0.02 -1.62
N ARG A 42 6.83 0.94 -2.52
CA ARG A 42 6.01 2.14 -2.34
C ARG A 42 4.64 1.96 -3.00
N TRP A 43 3.61 2.48 -2.35
CA TRP A 43 2.22 2.30 -2.73
C TRP A 43 1.45 3.61 -2.58
N ALA A 44 0.73 4.00 -3.63
CA ALA A 44 -0.28 5.05 -3.57
C ALA A 44 -1.57 4.45 -2.99
N LEU A 45 -2.10 5.05 -1.92
CA LEU A 45 -3.30 4.58 -1.22
C LEU A 45 -4.50 5.47 -1.49
N LYS A 46 -5.66 4.85 -1.69
CA LYS A 46 -6.98 5.45 -1.46
C LYS A 46 -7.50 4.90 -0.13
N VAL A 47 -7.55 5.76 0.88
CA VAL A 47 -7.99 5.44 2.24
C VAL A 47 -9.44 5.88 2.40
N SER A 48 -10.34 4.96 2.72
CA SER A 48 -11.77 5.23 2.84
C SER A 48 -12.32 4.92 4.23
N PHE A 49 -12.96 5.89 4.86
CA PHE A 49 -13.70 5.71 6.11
C PHE A 49 -14.85 6.72 6.18
N GLU A 50 -15.98 6.30 6.77
CA GLU A 50 -17.17 7.15 6.95
C GLU A 50 -17.64 7.88 5.67
N GLY A 51 -17.58 7.19 4.53
CA GLY A 51 -18.00 7.75 3.24
C GLY A 51 -17.06 8.79 2.64
N ARG A 52 -15.90 9.03 3.26
CA ARG A 52 -14.85 9.93 2.74
C ARG A 52 -13.66 9.12 2.26
N THR A 53 -12.99 9.63 1.22
CA THR A 53 -11.80 9.01 0.64
C THR A 53 -10.67 10.03 0.57
N TYR A 54 -9.47 9.60 0.93
CA TYR A 54 -8.27 10.41 0.97
C TYR A 54 -7.13 9.71 0.24
N ASP A 55 -6.22 10.51 -0.31
CA ASP A 55 -4.97 10.02 -0.89
C ASP A 55 -3.87 9.95 0.18
N SER A 56 -3.09 8.89 0.16
CA SER A 56 -1.90 8.73 0.99
C SER A 56 -0.83 7.94 0.22
N THR A 57 0.36 7.83 0.79
CA THR A 57 1.41 6.96 0.27
C THR A 57 2.03 6.20 1.41
N VAL A 58 2.15 4.88 1.27
CA VAL A 58 2.83 4.02 2.23
C VAL A 58 4.03 3.34 1.59
N GLN A 59 5.08 3.13 2.37
CA GLN A 59 6.24 2.35 2.00
C GLN A 59 6.43 1.18 2.96
N PHE A 60 6.50 -0.03 2.41
CA PHE A 60 6.84 -1.24 3.15
C PHE A 60 8.28 -1.65 2.82
N THR A 61 9.11 -1.80 3.84
CA THR A 61 10.53 -2.16 3.70
C THR A 61 10.76 -3.66 3.86
N PRO A 62 11.84 -4.25 3.31
CA PRO A 62 12.16 -5.66 3.54
C PRO A 62 12.29 -6.06 5.01
N GLY A 63 12.69 -5.13 5.88
CA GLY A 63 12.88 -5.35 7.32
C GLY A 63 11.59 -5.36 8.16
N GLY A 64 10.42 -5.34 7.53
CA GLY A 64 9.14 -5.33 8.26
C GLY A 64 8.71 -3.96 8.77
N THR A 65 9.33 -2.87 8.33
CA THR A 65 8.92 -1.51 8.70
C THR A 65 7.97 -0.92 7.67
N ALA A 66 6.94 -0.20 8.14
CA ALA A 66 5.96 0.51 7.34
C ALA A 66 6.00 2.02 7.65
N PHE A 67 5.95 2.87 6.63
CA PHE A 67 5.98 4.33 6.77
C PHE A 67 4.91 4.98 5.92
N ILE A 68 4.20 5.98 6.46
CA ILE A 68 3.35 6.86 5.66
C ILE A 68 4.17 8.10 5.28
N VAL A 69 4.19 8.42 3.99
CA VAL A 69 4.84 9.64 3.49
C VAL A 69 4.02 10.83 3.96
N GLY A 70 4.63 11.71 4.75
CA GLY A 70 3.94 12.84 5.41
C GLY A 70 3.77 12.68 6.91
N GLY A 71 4.00 11.48 7.46
CA GLY A 71 4.05 11.27 8.91
C GLY A 71 3.62 9.87 9.31
N GLY A 72 4.29 9.32 10.32
CA GLY A 72 3.94 8.04 10.94
C GLY A 72 4.72 6.83 10.46
N ALA A 73 4.91 5.90 11.38
CA ALA A 73 5.71 4.71 11.18
C ALA A 73 5.16 3.54 12.00
N GLY A 74 5.57 2.34 11.62
CA GLY A 74 5.32 1.13 12.38
C GLY A 74 5.82 -0.08 11.64
N SER A 75 5.06 -1.17 11.71
CA SER A 75 5.50 -2.48 11.22
C SER A 75 4.51 -3.09 10.26
N TRP A 76 4.99 -3.91 9.34
CA TRP A 76 4.19 -4.86 8.60
C TRP A 76 4.71 -6.28 8.80
N THR A 77 3.84 -7.26 8.61
CA THR A 77 4.19 -8.68 8.75
C THR A 77 3.41 -9.49 7.74
N ARG A 78 4.08 -10.41 7.05
CA ARG A 78 3.41 -11.38 6.19
C ARG A 78 2.61 -12.36 7.04
N THR A 79 1.36 -12.59 6.69
CA THR A 79 0.45 -13.50 7.41
C THR A 79 -0.03 -14.68 6.56
N GLY A 80 0.41 -14.74 5.30
CA GLY A 80 0.16 -15.86 4.39
C GLY A 80 0.52 -15.50 2.96
N ASP A 81 0.14 -16.35 2.02
CA ASP A 81 0.33 -16.08 0.60
C ASP A 81 -0.56 -14.92 0.14
N GLY A 82 0.10 -13.87 -0.37
CA GLY A 82 -0.57 -12.62 -0.73
C GLY A 82 -1.26 -11.94 0.45
N ARG A 83 -0.94 -12.26 1.70
CA ARG A 83 -1.59 -11.69 2.89
C ARG A 83 -0.56 -11.09 3.82
N PHE A 84 -0.87 -9.92 4.34
CA PHE A 84 -0.04 -9.23 5.31
C PHE A 84 -0.89 -8.37 6.24
N THR A 85 -0.33 -7.98 7.36
CA THR A 85 -0.90 -6.97 8.26
C THR A 85 0.07 -5.83 8.40
N PHE A 86 -0.44 -4.64 8.66
CA PHE A 86 0.41 -3.51 9.01
C PHE A 86 -0.22 -2.70 10.15
N ARG A 87 0.65 -2.16 10.98
CA ARG A 87 0.33 -1.31 12.11
C ARG A 87 1.18 -0.07 12.03
N ILE A 88 0.55 1.11 12.06
CA ILE A 88 1.25 2.39 11.94
C ILE A 88 0.70 3.32 13.02
N ALA A 89 1.59 4.10 13.63
CA ALA A 89 1.22 5.22 14.49
C ALA A 89 1.61 6.53 13.81
N GLU A 90 0.66 7.45 13.71
CA GLU A 90 0.81 8.77 13.11
C GLU A 90 0.59 9.83 14.20
N PRO A 91 1.58 10.67 14.53
CA PRO A 91 1.36 11.78 15.44
C PRO A 91 0.50 12.85 14.76
N VAL A 92 -0.40 13.47 15.53
CA VAL A 92 -1.23 14.58 15.10
C VAL A 92 -0.69 15.85 15.76
N TRP A 93 -0.39 16.84 14.93
CA TRP A 93 0.19 18.11 15.38
C TRP A 93 -0.79 19.26 15.11
N GLY A 94 -0.87 20.20 16.03
CA GLY A 94 -1.56 21.47 15.86
C GLY A 94 -0.80 22.41 14.95
N ALA A 95 -1.42 23.53 14.58
CA ALA A 95 -0.83 24.50 13.66
C ALA A 95 0.43 25.18 14.24
N GLN A 96 0.55 25.18 15.57
CA GLN A 96 1.66 25.77 16.32
C GLN A 96 2.75 24.72 16.64
N GLY A 97 2.61 23.48 16.17
CA GLY A 97 3.55 22.39 16.43
C GLY A 97 3.34 21.68 17.78
N ASP A 98 2.24 21.98 18.47
CA ASP A 98 1.81 21.28 19.67
C ASP A 98 1.34 19.86 19.33
N TYR A 99 1.69 18.90 20.20
CA TYR A 99 1.22 17.52 20.07
C TYR A 99 -0.24 17.44 20.49
N LEU A 100 -1.12 17.05 19.57
CA LEU A 100 -2.56 16.89 19.81
C LEU A 100 -2.97 15.45 20.09
N GLY A 101 -2.04 14.50 19.97
CA GLY A 101 -2.30 13.07 20.11
C GLY A 101 -1.84 12.27 18.92
N ARG A 102 -2.42 11.09 18.71
CA ARG A 102 -1.99 10.16 17.65
C ARG A 102 -3.14 9.40 17.04
N VAL A 103 -2.94 8.97 15.80
CA VAL A 103 -3.75 7.95 15.15
C VAL A 103 -2.97 6.63 15.13
N SER A 104 -3.63 5.54 15.52
CA SER A 104 -3.12 4.19 15.38
C SER A 104 -3.94 3.46 14.32
N VAL A 105 -3.27 2.88 13.35
CA VAL A 105 -3.85 2.14 12.23
C VAL A 105 -3.52 0.67 12.42
N ASP A 106 -4.51 -0.23 12.40
CA ASP A 106 -4.31 -1.69 12.34
C ASP A 106 -5.10 -2.26 11.17
N GLN A 107 -4.38 -2.81 10.19
CA GLN A 107 -4.92 -3.19 8.89
C GLN A 107 -4.54 -4.63 8.52
N ARG A 108 -5.50 -5.33 7.91
CA ARG A 108 -5.30 -6.63 7.27
C ARG A 108 -5.44 -6.47 5.77
N ALA A 109 -4.43 -6.90 5.03
CA ALA A 109 -4.31 -6.65 3.61
C ALA A 109 -4.20 -7.94 2.78
N ARG A 110 -4.65 -7.84 1.53
CA ARG A 110 -4.48 -8.86 0.48
C ARG A 110 -3.86 -8.23 -0.76
N LEU A 111 -2.75 -8.81 -1.20
CA LEU A 111 -1.99 -8.42 -2.37
C LEU A 111 -2.50 -9.19 -3.61
N ALA A 112 -2.67 -8.49 -4.71
CA ALA A 112 -3.03 -9.01 -6.01
C ALA A 112 -2.20 -8.27 -7.09
N GLY A 113 -1.05 -8.86 -7.46
CA GLY A 113 -0.10 -8.23 -8.37
C GLY A 113 0.43 -6.90 -7.82
N ASP A 114 0.21 -5.84 -8.58
CA ASP A 114 0.60 -4.47 -8.23
C ASP A 114 -0.51 -3.67 -7.54
N THR A 115 -1.50 -4.38 -6.98
CA THR A 115 -2.54 -3.80 -6.14
C THR A 115 -2.67 -4.54 -4.82
N PHE A 116 -3.14 -3.87 -3.78
CA PHE A 116 -3.65 -4.54 -2.60
C PHE A 116 -4.94 -3.90 -2.11
N THR A 117 -5.73 -4.64 -1.35
CA THR A 117 -6.84 -4.10 -0.56
C THR A 117 -6.60 -4.37 0.91
N SER A 118 -6.99 -3.44 1.77
CA SER A 118 -6.93 -3.60 3.23
C SER A 118 -8.22 -3.20 3.90
N SER A 119 -8.47 -3.78 5.07
CA SER A 119 -9.50 -3.31 5.98
C SER A 119 -9.09 -3.51 7.43
N GLY A 120 -9.54 -2.60 8.28
CA GLY A 120 -8.96 -2.45 9.61
C GLY A 120 -9.68 -1.42 10.46
N VAL A 121 -9.07 -1.13 11.60
CA VAL A 121 -9.55 -0.12 12.54
C VAL A 121 -8.47 0.93 12.73
N SER A 122 -8.87 2.19 12.56
CA SER A 122 -8.08 3.35 12.96
C SER A 122 -8.62 3.89 14.28
N ARG A 123 -7.72 4.18 15.22
CA ARG A 123 -8.04 4.70 16.55
C ARG A 123 -7.34 6.03 16.75
N GLN A 124 -8.06 7.04 17.17
CA GLN A 124 -7.52 8.35 17.50
C GLN A 124 -7.45 8.50 19.01
N TYR A 125 -6.30 8.96 19.47
CA TYR A 125 -6.00 9.25 20.86
C TYR A 125 -5.67 10.75 20.97
N ASP A 126 -6.03 11.35 22.10
CA ASP A 126 -5.60 12.72 22.42
C ASP A 126 -4.15 12.74 22.96
N ALA A 127 -3.70 13.91 23.41
CA ALA A 127 -2.34 14.14 23.91
C ALA A 127 -2.03 13.35 25.19
N ASP A 128 -3.05 12.96 25.95
CA ASP A 128 -2.94 12.17 27.18
C ASP A 128 -3.10 10.66 26.93
N ASP A 129 -3.04 10.23 25.66
CA ASP A 129 -3.22 8.85 25.21
C ASP A 129 -4.62 8.26 25.52
N VAL A 130 -5.62 9.11 25.73
CA VAL A 130 -7.01 8.68 25.91
C VAL A 130 -7.65 8.47 24.54
N LEU A 131 -8.31 7.32 24.36
CA LEU A 131 -9.01 6.98 23.12
C LEU A 131 -10.23 7.90 22.95
N VAL A 132 -10.19 8.77 21.95
CA VAL A 132 -11.29 9.70 21.63
C VAL A 132 -12.18 9.19 20.50
N ARG A 133 -11.65 8.36 19.60
CA ARG A 133 -12.39 7.88 18.43
C ARG A 133 -11.88 6.55 17.89
N SER A 134 -12.78 5.75 17.34
CA SER A 134 -12.46 4.53 16.60
C SER A 134 -13.30 4.44 15.35
N VAL A 135 -12.68 4.16 14.21
CA VAL A 135 -13.34 4.09 12.91
C VAL A 135 -12.85 2.89 12.10
N ARG A 136 -13.75 2.27 11.35
CA ARG A 136 -13.37 1.24 10.38
C ARG A 136 -12.90 1.90 9.08
N ALA A 137 -11.73 1.49 8.62
CA ALA A 137 -11.14 1.97 7.37
C ALA A 137 -11.00 0.82 6.36
N HIS A 138 -11.11 1.18 5.09
CA HIS A 138 -10.93 0.32 3.94
C HIS A 138 -10.01 1.03 2.96
N ASP A 139 -8.94 0.37 2.52
CA ASP A 139 -7.97 1.00 1.64
C ASP A 139 -7.73 0.16 0.39
N THR A 140 -7.41 0.85 -0.70
CA THR A 140 -6.81 0.23 -1.88
C THR A 140 -5.43 0.84 -2.10
N GLY A 141 -4.45 0.00 -2.38
CA GLY A 141 -3.08 0.40 -2.70
C GLY A 141 -2.73 0.01 -4.12
N THR A 142 -2.06 0.90 -4.86
CA THR A 142 -1.46 0.60 -6.16
C THR A 142 0.04 0.89 -6.10
N ARG A 143 0.86 -0.01 -6.65
CA ARG A 143 2.31 0.17 -6.67
C ARG A 143 2.69 1.44 -7.44
N SER A 144 3.65 2.21 -6.90
CA SER A 144 4.15 3.47 -7.48
C SER A 144 5.62 3.36 -7.90
#